data_AF-A0ABC8RW23-F1
#
_entry.id   AF-A0ABC8RW23-F1
#
_cell.length_a   1.000
_cell.length_b   1.000
_cell.length_c   1.000
_cell.angle_alpha   90.00
_cell.angle_beta   90.00
_cell.angle_gamma   90.00
#
_symmetry.space_group_name_H-M   'P 1'
#
loop_
_entity.id
_entity.type
_entity.pdbx_description
1 polymer ?
#
loop_
_entity_poly.entity_id
_entity_poly.type
_entity_poly.pdbx_seq_one_letter_code
_entity_poly.pdbx_strand_id
1 'polypeptide(L)'
;MKQITTFNISLVVRGTVSESNSLVNSETDPYAVPKTMGIFQMLESPKDITTTLVAQRIITNHQIYMIRNTKKEASEKKYYAEKQYVSGD
;
A
#
# COMPACT_ATOMS: atom_id res chain seq x y z
N MET A 1 2.01 -2.16 -31.18
CA MET A 1 0.96 -2.34 -32.21
C MET A 1 0.22 -3.67 -32.06
N LYS A 2 0.91 -4.82 -32.01
CA LYS A 2 0.30 -6.17 -31.96
C LYS A 2 -0.88 -6.29 -30.97
N GLN A 3 -0.71 -5.94 -29.70
CA GLN A 3 -1.78 -6.04 -28.68
C GLN A 3 -3.00 -5.15 -28.97
N ILE A 4 -2.79 -3.89 -29.35
CA ILE A 4 -3.87 -2.92 -29.64
C ILE A 4 -4.75 -3.43 -30.79
N THR A 5 -4.13 -3.92 -31.87
CA THR A 5 -4.85 -4.45 -33.02
C THR A 5 -5.51 -5.80 -32.71
N THR A 6 -4.82 -6.70 -32.00
CA THR A 6 -5.35 -8.03 -31.64
C THR A 6 -6.65 -7.94 -30.85
N PHE A 7 -6.75 -6.97 -29.94
CA PHE A 7 -7.93 -6.80 -29.09
C PHE A 7 -8.88 -5.70 -29.59
N ASN A 8 -8.64 -5.14 -30.78
CA ASN A 8 -9.42 -4.02 -31.33
C ASN A 8 -9.63 -2.88 -30.32
N ILE A 9 -8.53 -2.48 -29.66
CA ILE A 9 -8.56 -1.48 -28.58
C ILE A 9 -8.79 -0.09 -29.18
N SER A 10 -9.87 0.56 -28.79
CA SER A 10 -10.22 1.93 -29.21
C SER A 10 -9.77 3.01 -28.23
N LEU A 11 -9.47 2.65 -26.97
CA LEU A 11 -9.08 3.58 -25.91
C LEU A 11 -8.13 2.91 -24.91
N VAL A 12 -7.07 3.60 -24.53
CA VAL A 12 -6.14 3.21 -23.47
C VAL A 12 -6.15 4.27 -22.38
N VAL A 13 -6.38 3.85 -21.15
CA VAL A 13 -6.51 4.76 -20.01
C VAL A 13 -5.52 4.42 -18.91
N ARG A 14 -4.99 5.46 -18.26
CA ARG A 14 -4.21 5.34 -17.02
C ARG A 14 -4.72 6.34 -15.98
N GLY A 15 -4.74 5.94 -14.71
CA GLY A 15 -5.00 6.84 -13.58
C GLY A 15 -3.79 7.71 -13.21
N THR A 16 -4.03 8.84 -12.55
CA THR A 16 -2.96 9.71 -12.02
C THR A 16 -2.22 9.08 -10.84
N VAL A 17 -2.84 8.17 -10.10
CA VAL A 17 -2.24 7.45 -8.97
C VAL A 17 -1.80 6.04 -9.39
N SER A 18 -0.50 5.74 -9.23
CA SER A 18 0.12 4.46 -9.61
C SER A 18 1.35 4.17 -8.76
N GLU A 19 1.57 2.91 -8.40
CA GLU A 19 2.74 2.42 -7.65
C GLU A 19 4.05 2.63 -8.40
N SER A 20 4.02 2.28 -9.68
CA SER A 20 5.17 2.42 -10.54
C SER A 20 5.14 3.83 -11.11
N ASN A 21 6.10 4.63 -10.68
CA ASN A 21 6.61 5.70 -11.52
C ASN A 21 7.45 5.04 -12.62
N SER A 22 6.79 4.29 -13.51
CA SER A 22 7.41 3.58 -14.63
C SER A 22 8.21 4.51 -15.54
N LEU A 23 8.04 5.82 -15.39
CA LEU A 23 8.83 6.86 -16.04
C LEU A 23 10.30 6.91 -15.57
N VAL A 24 10.67 6.30 -14.44
CA VAL A 24 12.01 6.46 -13.85
C VAL A 24 12.99 5.36 -14.28
N ASN A 25 12.51 4.16 -14.65
CA ASN A 25 13.38 2.98 -14.84
C ASN A 25 13.20 2.23 -16.17
N SER A 26 12.28 2.61 -17.04
CA SER A 26 12.21 2.06 -18.41
C SER A 26 12.69 3.12 -19.39
N GLU A 27 13.68 2.79 -20.21
CA GLU A 27 14.21 3.64 -21.30
C GLU A 27 13.15 4.09 -22.30
N THR A 28 11.91 3.57 -22.24
CA THR A 28 10.83 3.89 -23.16
C THR A 28 9.49 3.94 -22.44
N ASP A 29 8.69 4.97 -22.75
CA ASP A 29 7.33 5.13 -22.27
C ASP A 29 6.43 3.96 -22.75
N PRO A 30 5.84 3.16 -21.83
CA PRO A 30 5.00 2.02 -22.21
C PRO A 30 3.72 2.44 -22.95
N TYR A 31 3.33 3.72 -22.87
CA TYR A 31 2.17 4.28 -23.54
C TYR A 31 2.53 5.03 -24.83
N ALA A 32 3.79 4.97 -25.30
CA ALA A 32 4.22 5.67 -26.51
C ALA A 32 3.34 5.32 -27.73
N VAL A 33 3.07 4.04 -27.98
CA VAL A 33 2.24 3.61 -29.13
C VAL A 33 0.79 4.11 -29.01
N PRO A 34 0.06 3.89 -27.90
CA PRO A 34 -1.26 4.49 -27.69
C PRO A 34 -1.30 6.02 -27.84
N LYS A 35 -0.26 6.73 -27.37
CA LYS A 35 -0.13 8.18 -27.50
C LYS A 35 0.01 8.61 -28.95
N THR A 36 0.91 7.97 -29.71
CA THR A 36 1.09 8.23 -31.15
C THR A 36 -0.18 7.94 -31.96
N MET A 37 -0.99 6.96 -31.52
CA MET A 37 -2.27 6.63 -32.14
C MET A 37 -3.43 7.56 -31.74
N GLY A 38 -3.22 8.49 -30.79
CA GLY A 38 -4.27 9.40 -30.31
C GLY A 38 -5.36 8.73 -29.47
N ILE A 39 -5.13 7.51 -28.98
CA ILE A 39 -6.10 6.73 -28.20
C ILE A 39 -5.75 6.65 -26.70
N PHE A 40 -4.76 7.42 -26.24
CA PHE A 40 -4.35 7.45 -24.84
C PHE A 40 -5.02 8.58 -24.06
N GLN A 41 -5.53 8.28 -22.87
CA GLN A 41 -6.10 9.26 -21.95
C GLN A 41 -5.60 9.05 -20.52
N MET A 42 -5.24 10.15 -19.85
CA MET A 42 -5.02 10.16 -18.40
C MET A 42 -6.33 10.52 -17.70
N LEU A 43 -6.69 9.75 -16.67
CA LEU A 43 -7.83 10.04 -15.80
C LEU A 43 -7.37 10.39 -14.40
N GLU A 44 -8.05 11.36 -13.80
CA GLU A 44 -7.84 11.67 -12.39
C GLU A 44 -8.32 10.51 -11.51
N SER A 45 -7.39 10.00 -10.70
CA SER A 45 -7.71 9.02 -9.68
C SER A 45 -8.44 9.72 -8.53
N PRO A 46 -9.62 9.25 -8.11
CA PRO A 46 -10.40 9.92 -7.06
C PRO A 46 -9.77 9.78 -5.65
N LYS A 47 -8.72 8.97 -5.51
CA LYS A 47 -8.05 8.66 -4.24
C LYS A 47 -6.57 8.40 -4.46
N ASP A 48 -5.75 8.82 -3.49
CA ASP A 48 -4.30 8.63 -3.47
C ASP A 48 -3.86 7.30 -2.86
N ILE A 49 -4.77 6.34 -2.69
CA ILE A 49 -4.44 5.08 -2.05
C ILE A 49 -3.62 4.20 -2.99
N THR A 50 -2.49 3.73 -2.48
CA THR A 50 -1.58 2.83 -3.19
C THR A 50 -1.39 1.56 -2.34
N THR A 51 -1.13 0.42 -2.97
CA THR A 51 -0.60 -0.80 -2.35
C THR A 51 0.56 -0.52 -1.37
N THR A 52 1.53 0.33 -1.71
CA THR A 52 2.64 0.72 -0.82
C THR A 52 2.11 1.44 0.41
N LEU A 53 1.16 2.37 0.25
CA LEU A 53 0.53 3.06 1.38
C LEU A 53 -0.24 2.07 2.28
N VAL A 54 -0.92 1.08 1.68
CA VAL A 54 -1.60 0.02 2.43
C VAL A 54 -0.58 -0.83 3.21
N ALA A 55 0.53 -1.23 2.59
CA ALA A 55 1.59 -1.98 3.26
C ALA A 55 2.20 -1.20 4.42
N GLN A 56 2.50 0.08 4.22
CA GLN A 56 2.99 0.97 5.28
C GLN A 56 2.01 1.03 6.45
N ARG A 57 0.70 1.20 6.18
CA ARG A 57 -0.33 1.23 7.23
C ARG A 57 -0.36 -0.07 8.05
N ILE A 58 -0.22 -1.22 7.42
CA ILE A 58 -0.17 -2.52 8.11
C ILE A 58 1.05 -2.58 9.03
N ILE A 59 2.23 -2.21 8.52
CA ILE A 59 3.48 -2.24 9.28
C ILE A 59 3.40 -1.27 10.47
N THR A 60 2.95 -0.04 10.25
CA THR A 60 2.79 0.96 11.33
C THR A 60 1.83 0.47 12.41
N ASN A 61 0.69 -0.08 12.03
CA ASN A 61 -0.26 -0.64 12.99
C ASN A 61 0.33 -1.80 13.79
N HIS A 62 1.10 -2.67 13.13
CA HIS A 62 1.79 -3.78 13.78
C HIS A 62 2.82 -3.29 14.80
N GLN A 63 3.65 -2.30 14.44
CA GLN A 63 4.63 -1.70 15.35
C GLN A 63 3.97 -1.07 16.58
N ILE A 64 2.88 -0.32 16.36
CA ILE A 64 2.11 0.29 17.43
C ILE A 64 1.52 -0.78 18.37
N TYR A 65 1.00 -1.88 17.81
CA TYR A 65 0.51 -3.01 18.59
C TYR A 65 1.63 -3.63 19.45
N MET A 66 2.80 -3.91 18.86
CA MET A 66 3.92 -4.52 19.57
C MET A 66 4.36 -3.67 20.78
N ILE A 67 4.50 -2.35 20.59
CA ILE A 67 4.90 -1.43 21.68
C ILE A 67 3.91 -1.49 22.85
N ARG A 68 2.60 -1.50 22.56
CA ARG A 68 1.56 -1.58 23.60
C ARG A 68 1.60 -2.92 24.32
N ASN A 69 1.74 -4.00 23.56
CA ASN A 69 1.76 -5.35 24.12
C ASN A 69 2.97 -5.58 25.02
N THR A 70 4.17 -5.17 24.60
CA THR A 70 5.39 -5.28 25.43
C THR A 70 5.26 -4.50 26.74
N LYS A 71 4.66 -3.30 26.71
CA LYS A 71 4.39 -2.53 27.94
C LYS A 71 3.42 -3.26 28.86
N LYS A 72 2.36 -3.83 28.30
CA LYS A 72 1.35 -4.59 29.04
C LYS A 72 1.98 -5.84 29.67
N GLU A 73 2.70 -6.65 28.90
CA GLU A 73 3.39 -7.85 29.38
C GLU A 73 4.38 -7.54 30.51
N ALA A 74 5.16 -6.46 30.39
CA ALA A 74 6.08 -6.03 31.45
C ALA A 74 5.32 -5.64 32.73
N SER A 75 4.20 -4.91 32.60
CA SER A 75 3.37 -4.52 33.74
C SER A 75 2.70 -5.70 34.43
N GLU A 76 2.18 -6.66 33.66
CA GLU A 76 1.54 -7.87 34.17
C GLU A 76 2.57 -8.76 34.86
N LYS A 77 3.75 -8.96 34.26
CA LYS A 77 4.85 -9.72 34.86
C LYS A 77 5.28 -9.13 36.20
N LYS A 78 5.39 -7.80 36.28
CA LYS A 78 5.71 -7.09 37.54
C LYS A 78 4.61 -7.34 38.58
N TYR A 79 3.35 -7.14 38.19
CA TYR A 79 2.20 -7.35 39.07
C TYR A 79 2.17 -8.77 39.66
N TYR A 80 2.34 -9.81 38.84
CA TYR A 80 2.31 -11.19 39.32
C TYR A 80 3.54 -11.58 40.15
N ALA A 81 4.71 -10.99 39.91
CA ALA A 81 5.90 -11.22 40.73
C ALA A 81 5.77 -10.61 42.14
N GLU A 82 5.11 -9.45 42.24
CA GLU A 82 4.91 -8.71 43.49
C GLU A 82 3.65 -9.16 44.25
N LYS A 83 2.76 -9.94 43.61
CA LYS A 83 1.50 -10.35 44.21
C LYS A 83 1.72 -11.28 45.41
N GLN A 84 1.50 -10.75 46.61
CA GLN A 84 1.37 -11.53 47.83
C GLN A 84 -0.09 -11.99 47.98
N TYR A 85 -0.29 -13.21 48.48
CA TYR A 85 -1.63 -13.74 48.76
C TYR A 85 -2.27 -12.89 49.87
N VAL A 86 -3.44 -12.31 49.57
CA VAL A 86 -4.27 -11.63 50.57
C VAL A 86 -5.35 -12.63 50.97
N SER A 87 -5.27 -13.19 52.18
CA SER A 87 -6.38 -13.95 52.76
C SER A 87 -7.53 -12.99 53.01
N GLY A 88 -8.70 -13.26 52.42
CA GLY A 88 -9.92 -12.54 52.78
C GLY A 88 -10.37 -12.95 54.18
N ASP A 89 -10.67 -11.96 55.02
CA ASP A 89 -11.35 -12.14 56.31
C ASP A 89 -12.74 -12.78 56.16
#